data_AF-A0A453FXU6-F1
#
_entry.id   AF-A0A453FXU6-F1
#
_cell.length_a   1.000
_cell.length_b   1.000
_cell.length_c   1.000
_cell.angle_alpha   90.00
_cell.angle_beta   90.00
_cell.angle_gamma   90.00
#
_symmetry.space_group_name_H-M   'P 1'
#
loop_
_entity.id
_entity.type
_entity.pdbx_description
1 polymer ?
#
loop_
_entity_poly.entity_id
_entity_poly.type
_entity_poly.pdbx_seq_one_letter_code
_entity_poly.pdbx_strand_id
1 'polypeptide(L)' 'MSILNTAGSGKFSSDRTIDQYAKEIWGISACPVP' A
#
# COMPACT_ATOMS: atom_id res chain seq x y z
N MET A 1 -18.78 -14.30 -9.10
CA MET A 1 -18.05 -14.28 -7.82
C MET A 1 -16.58 -13.84 -7.95
N SER A 2 -15.87 -14.14 -9.04
CA SER A 2 -14.47 -13.68 -9.23
C SER A 2 -14.30 -12.15 -9.26
N ILE A 3 -15.10 -11.44 -10.07
CA ILE A 3 -14.99 -9.99 -10.27
C ILE A 3 -15.16 -9.20 -8.95
N LEU A 4 -16.14 -9.55 -8.12
CA LEU A 4 -16.40 -8.87 -6.85
C LEU A 4 -15.26 -9.08 -5.83
N ASN A 5 -14.64 -10.26 -5.84
CA ASN A 5 -13.48 -10.52 -4.98
C ASN A 5 -12.28 -9.67 -5.41
N THR A 6 -11.98 -9.60 -6.71
CA THR A 6 -10.91 -8.74 -7.22
C THR A 6 -11.18 -7.27 -6.94
N ALA A 7 -12.43 -6.81 -7.11
CA ALA A 7 -12.83 -5.43 -6.80
C ALA A 7 -12.64 -5.07 -5.31
N GLY A 8 -12.81 -6.03 -4.39
CA GLY A 8 -12.61 -5.84 -2.95
C GLY A 8 -11.19 -6.08 -2.44
N SER A 9 -10.27 -6.53 -3.29
CA SER A 9 -8.94 -6.97 -2.84
C SER A 9 -7.96 -5.84 -2.50
N GLY A 10 -8.30 -4.57 -2.80
CA GLY A 10 -7.40 -3.43 -2.65
C GLY A 10 -6.85 -3.21 -1.23
N LYS A 11 -7.61 -3.57 -0.18
CA LYS A 11 -7.15 -3.48 1.22
C LYS A 11 -5.92 -4.36 1.51
N PHE A 12 -5.74 -5.44 0.75
CA PHE A 12 -4.65 -6.39 0.92
C PHE A 12 -3.40 -6.03 0.11
N SER A 13 -3.37 -4.88 -0.57
CA SER A 13 -2.16 -4.42 -1.26
C SER A 13 -1.01 -4.20 -0.28
N SER A 14 0.18 -4.67 -0.65
CA SER A 14 1.43 -4.41 0.07
C SER A 14 1.78 -2.92 0.08
N ASP A 15 1.39 -2.16 -0.94
CA ASP A 15 1.68 -0.71 -1.03
C ASP A 15 1.10 0.04 0.16
N ARG A 16 -0.15 -0.29 0.53
CA ARG A 16 -0.83 0.26 1.71
C ARG A 16 -0.07 -0.07 3.00
N THR A 17 0.48 -1.28 3.10
CA THR A 17 1.26 -1.69 4.27
C THR A 17 2.60 -0.96 4.34
N ILE A 18 3.33 -0.86 3.22
CA ILE A 18 4.60 -0.12 3.18
C ILE A 18 4.39 1.37 3.51
N ASP A 19 3.31 2.00 3.01
CA ASP A 19 2.99 3.39 3.33
C ASP A 19 2.72 3.60 4.83
N GLN A 20 2.03 2.67 5.50
CA GLN A 20 1.84 2.70 6.96
C GLN A 20 3.16 2.56 7.71
N TYR A 21 4.00 1.59 7.32
CA TYR A 21 5.32 1.42 7.93
C TYR A 21 6.20 2.67 7.73
N ALA A 22 6.20 3.23 6.53
CA ALA A 22 6.95 4.43 6.19
C ALA A 22 6.53 5.63 7.05
N LYS A 23 5.23 5.83 7.28
CA LYS A 23 4.68 6.97 8.03
C LYS A 23 4.74 6.80 9.55
N GLU A 24 4.32 5.64 10.05
CA GLU A 24 4.07 5.44 11.48
C GLU A 24 5.27 4.88 12.23
N ILE A 25 6.17 4.16 11.53
CA ILE A 25 7.30 3.45 12.16
C ILE A 25 8.63 4.03 11.72
N TRP A 26 8.87 4.15 10.41
CA TRP A 26 10.18 4.52 9.88
C TRP A 26 10.39 6.03 9.75
N GLY A 27 9.32 6.81 9.63
CA GLY A 27 9.39 8.26 9.46
C GLY A 27 10.07 8.70 8.16
N ILE A 28 9.93 7.92 7.09
CA ILE A 28 10.55 8.21 5.78
C ILE A 28 9.52 8.65 4.74
N SER A 29 9.95 9.44 3.75
CA SER A 29 9.15 9.88 2.61
C SER A 29 9.69 9.35 1.29
N ALA A 30 8.84 9.30 0.26
CA ALA A 30 9.24 8.85 -1.07
C ALA A 30 10.31 9.78 -1.67
N CYS A 31 11.36 9.20 -2.26
CA CYS A 31 12.42 9.90 -2.97
C CYS A 31 12.47 9.41 -4.43
N PRO A 32 11.69 10.02 -5.34
CA PRO A 32 11.73 9.66 -6.74
C PRO A 32 13.08 10.07 -7.35
N VAL A 33 13.70 9.16 -8.10
CA VAL A 33 14.91 9.46 -8.87
C VAL A 33 14.56 10.32 -10.09
N PRO A 34 15.41 11.30 -10.46
CA PRO A 34 15.20 12.15 -11.64
C PRO A 34 15.29 11.38 -12.95
#